data_AF-A0A939WZI4-F1
#
_entry.id   AF-A0A939WZI4-F1
#
_cell.length_a   1.000
_cell.length_b   1.000
_cell.length_c   1.000
_cell.angle_alpha   90.00
_cell.angle_beta   90.00
_cell.angle_gamma   90.00
#
_symmetry.space_group_name_H-M   'P 1'
#
loop_
_entity.id
_entity.type
_entity.pdbx_description
1 polymer ?
#
loop_
_entity_poly.entity_id
_entity_poly.type
_entity_poly.pdbx_seq_one_letter_code
_entity_poly.pdbx_strand_id
1 'polypeptide(L)'
;MKNIKICIAFLLMLAVLAVFSWAEPYRADINRINDYTHSIKEADLAELNETLLRVVDVFKFDTPICLKTEYNQTFGSFADDFFNGNGFGYGTNKNGLMLLIGTDNDMIYIKGYGAGAKIFTEEEKAKLIDSMRELRAQNMSWLACAWTYTNAILKVLKQHKDILAEYADGNIVEAEPKRNAPDWWPKDVNAFKDFHDEKASRVIDDAHIFSKEEIAVMKERIKKIQDENDFDLVVFTDKTSYGWSHGLYAADFHHFNGYGFGDDFSGTVLFICMKEGDRGWWTAATGKCQGIYTEKVINAIDDNLEPYMKGGKYGEGVINYLDDVYNLYKLPDWYPKNPEKFEPFKAENKPHVVDQTGVFTEEQKAEIEKQAAELSLRYGTDFVVLTTDKTIRNGTIANYARDFAKYNGYGEGENSDACVLCLKLTEQGSWFSIASTLSEEGRKCYTDKNLTNILGHSKKKLLKRGPYEAALQAISFADKMYSKGRVWHEIYFIWPIWLCALLGLIVAVCVLDPLEASMGSIKDKKDCFRYYVEGSFQVTGEEDVFIKTYSTTKQRESSYSSYSSSSHSSSGRSSYSSSYKSSGGRSYSGGGRKF
;
A
#
# COMPACT_ATOMS: atom_id res chain seq x y z
N MET A 1 -52.15 10.91 0.36
CA MET A 1 -50.92 11.26 -0.40
C MET A 1 -49.62 10.67 0.15
N LYS A 2 -49.48 10.39 1.47
CA LYS A 2 -48.28 9.72 2.02
C LYS A 2 -48.09 8.27 1.52
N ASN A 3 -49.17 7.51 1.34
CA ASN A 3 -49.09 6.09 0.99
C ASN A 3 -48.78 5.81 -0.51
N ILE A 4 -49.11 6.74 -1.41
CA ILE A 4 -48.85 6.60 -2.86
C ILE A 4 -47.35 6.78 -3.16
N LYS A 5 -46.66 7.66 -2.42
CA LYS A 5 -45.20 7.85 -2.56
C LYS A 5 -44.40 6.64 -2.10
N ILE A 6 -44.91 5.88 -1.13
CA ILE A 6 -44.28 4.66 -0.60
C ILE A 6 -44.45 3.51 -1.61
N CYS A 7 -45.62 3.36 -2.23
CA CYS A 7 -45.83 2.32 -3.25
C CYS A 7 -45.04 2.57 -4.55
N ILE A 8 -44.88 3.83 -4.98
CA ILE A 8 -44.06 4.18 -6.16
C ILE A 8 -42.57 3.95 -5.89
N ALA A 9 -42.09 4.22 -4.67
CA ALA A 9 -40.72 3.89 -4.27
C ALA A 9 -40.48 2.36 -4.21
N PHE A 10 -41.48 1.58 -3.77
CA PHE A 10 -41.39 0.12 -3.73
C PHE A 10 -41.42 -0.53 -5.12
N LEU A 11 -42.22 0.02 -6.05
CA LEU A 11 -42.27 -0.42 -7.45
C LEU A 11 -41.00 -0.07 -8.23
N LEU A 12 -40.39 1.09 -7.97
CA LEU A 12 -39.08 1.45 -8.54
C LEU A 12 -37.95 0.57 -7.98
N MET A 13 -38.03 0.16 -6.71
CA MET A 13 -37.08 -0.77 -6.11
C MET A 13 -37.17 -2.19 -6.71
N LEU A 14 -38.39 -2.65 -7.04
CA LEU A 14 -38.64 -3.93 -7.73
C LEU A 14 -38.26 -3.89 -9.22
N ALA A 15 -38.40 -2.75 -9.89
CA ALA A 15 -37.96 -2.57 -11.28
C ALA A 15 -36.43 -2.53 -11.42
N VAL A 16 -35.71 -2.08 -10.37
CA VAL A 16 -34.24 -2.14 -10.31
C VAL A 16 -33.74 -3.57 -10.03
N LEU A 17 -34.55 -4.43 -9.41
CA LEU A 17 -34.23 -5.84 -9.18
C LEU A 17 -34.52 -6.75 -10.40
N ALA A 18 -35.36 -6.33 -11.34
CA ALA A 18 -35.77 -7.12 -12.50
C ALA A 18 -34.87 -6.98 -13.75
N VAL A 19 -33.79 -6.20 -13.69
CA VAL A 19 -32.81 -6.07 -14.79
C VAL A 19 -31.69 -7.14 -14.72
N PHE A 20 -31.61 -7.93 -13.66
CA PHE A 20 -30.65 -9.04 -13.54
C PHE A 20 -31.32 -10.39 -13.80
N SER A 21 -31.72 -10.66 -15.05
CA SER A 21 -32.18 -12.00 -15.46
C SER A 21 -31.99 -12.20 -16.97
N TRP A 22 -30.76 -12.03 -17.44
CA TRP A 22 -30.27 -12.69 -18.65
C TRP A 22 -28.87 -13.22 -18.33
N ALA A 23 -28.62 -14.48 -18.67
CA ALA A 23 -27.38 -15.19 -18.37
C ALA A 23 -26.16 -14.43 -18.92
N GLU A 24 -25.38 -13.84 -18.02
CA GLU A 24 -24.10 -13.19 -18.36
C GLU A 24 -22.96 -14.23 -18.30
N PRO A 25 -21.98 -14.14 -19.21
CA PRO A 25 -20.82 -15.03 -19.22
C PRO A 25 -19.92 -14.75 -18.00
N TYR A 26 -19.11 -15.75 -17.65
CA TYR A 26 -18.03 -15.72 -16.67
C TYR A 26 -17.45 -14.32 -16.35
N ARG A 27 -17.54 -13.92 -15.08
CA ARG A 27 -17.05 -12.63 -14.56
C ARG A 27 -15.68 -12.77 -13.87
N ALA A 28 -14.65 -12.18 -14.48
CA ALA A 28 -13.28 -12.16 -13.96
C ALA A 28 -13.08 -11.17 -12.79
N ASP A 29 -14.05 -10.30 -12.53
CA ASP A 29 -14.02 -9.20 -11.55
C ASP A 29 -14.52 -9.58 -10.14
N ILE A 30 -14.98 -10.82 -9.92
CA ILE A 30 -15.53 -11.25 -8.63
C ILE A 30 -14.39 -11.70 -7.69
N ASN A 31 -14.31 -11.10 -6.50
CA ASN A 31 -13.40 -11.54 -5.44
C ASN A 31 -13.84 -12.89 -4.88
N ARG A 32 -12.96 -13.88 -4.99
CA ARG A 32 -13.14 -15.27 -4.54
C ARG A 32 -12.66 -15.49 -3.11
N ILE A 33 -12.02 -14.52 -2.49
CA ILE A 33 -11.85 -14.48 -1.03
C ILE A 33 -12.51 -13.24 -0.46
N ASN A 34 -13.42 -13.46 0.49
CA ASN A 34 -14.18 -12.40 1.14
C ASN A 34 -13.97 -12.48 2.64
N ASP A 35 -13.15 -11.57 3.18
CA ASP A 35 -12.88 -11.48 4.61
C ASP A 35 -13.69 -10.34 5.25
N TYR A 36 -14.84 -10.68 5.82
CA TYR A 36 -15.69 -9.73 6.56
C TYR A 36 -15.20 -9.45 7.98
N THR A 37 -14.14 -10.14 8.40
CA THR A 37 -13.55 -10.00 9.74
C THR A 37 -12.39 -9.01 9.76
N HIS A 38 -11.88 -8.63 8.57
CA HIS A 38 -10.67 -7.83 8.38
C HIS A 38 -9.46 -8.39 9.14
N SER A 39 -9.41 -9.73 9.30
CA SER A 39 -8.32 -10.43 9.99
C SER A 39 -7.13 -10.72 9.08
N ILE A 40 -7.30 -10.61 7.76
CA ILE A 40 -6.29 -10.79 6.73
C ILE A 40 -6.01 -9.43 6.07
N LYS A 41 -4.73 -9.13 5.80
CA LYS A 41 -4.33 -7.88 5.12
C LYS A 41 -4.78 -7.89 3.66
N GLU A 42 -5.12 -6.72 3.11
CA GLU A 42 -5.62 -6.59 1.73
C GLU A 42 -4.65 -7.13 0.67
N ALA A 43 -3.34 -6.98 0.86
CA ALA A 43 -2.34 -7.52 -0.06
C ALA A 43 -2.35 -9.06 -0.10
N ASP A 44 -2.45 -9.70 1.07
CA ASP A 44 -2.51 -11.16 1.18
C ASP A 44 -3.84 -11.71 0.62
N LEU A 45 -4.94 -10.96 0.79
CA LEU A 45 -6.23 -11.26 0.16
C LEU A 45 -6.13 -11.21 -1.37
N ALA A 46 -5.45 -10.20 -1.93
CA ALA A 46 -5.26 -10.06 -3.36
C ALA A 46 -4.43 -11.22 -3.94
N GLU A 47 -3.34 -11.62 -3.28
CA GLU A 47 -2.50 -12.75 -3.71
C GLU A 47 -3.27 -14.08 -3.74
N LEU A 48 -4.03 -14.36 -2.68
CA LEU A 48 -4.84 -15.56 -2.60
C LEU A 48 -5.97 -15.52 -3.63
N ASN A 49 -6.60 -14.36 -3.84
CA ASN A 49 -7.62 -14.17 -4.87
C ASN A 49 -7.12 -14.49 -6.28
N GLU A 50 -5.90 -14.04 -6.62
CA GLU A 50 -5.25 -14.36 -7.90
C GLU A 50 -5.00 -15.86 -8.05
N THR A 51 -4.64 -16.55 -6.97
CA THR A 51 -4.47 -18.01 -7.01
C THR A 51 -5.80 -18.72 -7.24
N LEU A 52 -6.87 -18.29 -6.56
CA LEU A 52 -8.22 -18.83 -6.75
C LEU A 52 -8.73 -18.58 -8.18
N LEU A 53 -8.43 -17.41 -8.76
CA LEU A 53 -8.69 -17.10 -10.18
C LEU A 53 -8.01 -18.10 -11.11
N ARG A 54 -6.73 -18.44 -10.86
CA ARG A 54 -6.02 -19.46 -11.65
C ARG A 54 -6.68 -20.83 -11.55
N VAL A 55 -7.26 -21.20 -10.40
CA VAL A 55 -8.02 -22.45 -10.29
C VAL A 55 -9.17 -22.45 -11.29
N VAL A 56 -9.88 -21.33 -11.40
CA VAL A 56 -11.00 -21.20 -12.34
C VAL A 56 -10.52 -21.26 -13.80
N ASP A 57 -9.44 -20.54 -14.12
CA ASP A 57 -8.94 -20.50 -15.49
C ASP A 57 -8.42 -21.86 -15.96
N VAL A 58 -7.72 -22.60 -15.08
CA VAL A 58 -7.07 -23.87 -15.40
C VAL A 58 -8.02 -25.05 -15.31
N PHE A 59 -8.81 -25.14 -14.24
CA PHE A 59 -9.63 -26.30 -13.94
C PHE A 59 -11.10 -26.11 -14.27
N LYS A 60 -11.50 -24.90 -14.70
CA LYS A 60 -12.89 -24.57 -14.98
C LYS A 60 -13.78 -24.90 -13.78
N PHE A 61 -13.28 -24.49 -12.60
CA PHE A 61 -13.79 -24.90 -11.30
C PHE A 61 -13.62 -23.76 -10.29
N ASP A 62 -14.69 -23.32 -9.65
CA ASP A 62 -14.67 -22.16 -8.75
C ASP A 62 -14.41 -22.54 -7.30
N THR A 63 -13.62 -21.75 -6.56
CA THR A 63 -13.21 -22.09 -5.18
C THR A 63 -13.35 -20.93 -4.18
N PRO A 64 -14.55 -20.36 -4.02
CA PRO A 64 -14.72 -19.19 -3.15
C PRO A 64 -14.48 -19.52 -1.67
N ILE A 65 -13.87 -18.56 -0.97
CA ILE A 65 -13.58 -18.57 0.46
C ILE A 65 -14.26 -17.38 1.12
N CYS A 66 -14.94 -17.60 2.25
CA CYS A 66 -15.58 -16.53 3.02
C CYS A 66 -15.27 -16.68 4.52
N LEU A 67 -14.78 -15.59 5.13
CA LEU A 67 -14.50 -15.48 6.56
C LEU A 67 -15.50 -14.52 7.20
N LYS A 68 -16.14 -14.93 8.29
CA LYS A 68 -17.13 -14.13 9.00
C LYS A 68 -17.15 -14.44 10.50
N THR A 69 -17.69 -13.52 11.30
CA THR A 69 -17.85 -13.67 12.77
C THR A 69 -19.26 -14.06 13.20
N GLU A 70 -20.28 -13.99 12.33
CA GLU A 70 -21.66 -14.32 12.71
C GLU A 70 -22.47 -14.82 11.51
N TYR A 71 -23.19 -15.93 11.70
CA TYR A 71 -24.12 -16.49 10.73
C TYR A 71 -25.53 -16.46 11.31
N ASN A 72 -26.42 -15.71 10.68
CA ASN A 72 -27.84 -15.55 11.02
C ASN A 72 -28.73 -16.68 10.47
N GLN A 73 -28.11 -17.71 9.89
CA GLN A 73 -28.75 -18.88 9.29
C GLN A 73 -27.81 -20.09 9.33
N THR A 74 -28.30 -21.27 8.93
CA THR A 74 -27.45 -22.48 8.87
C THR A 74 -26.34 -22.31 7.84
N PHE A 75 -25.16 -22.87 8.11
CA PHE A 75 -24.00 -22.78 7.21
C PHE A 75 -24.28 -23.30 5.80
N GLY A 76 -25.06 -24.38 5.69
CA GLY A 76 -25.47 -24.93 4.40
C GLY A 76 -26.34 -23.96 3.60
N SER A 77 -27.28 -23.27 4.26
CA SER A 77 -28.13 -22.25 3.63
C SER A 77 -27.31 -21.02 3.25
N PHE A 78 -26.40 -20.57 4.13
CA PHE A 78 -25.51 -19.45 3.83
C PHE A 78 -24.56 -19.76 2.68
N ALA A 79 -23.99 -20.96 2.65
CA ALA A 79 -23.15 -21.40 1.54
C ALA A 79 -23.93 -21.32 0.21
N ASP A 80 -25.17 -21.78 0.18
CA ASP A 80 -25.98 -21.73 -1.05
C ASP A 80 -26.34 -20.30 -1.47
N ASP A 81 -26.78 -19.47 -0.53
CA ASP A 81 -27.15 -18.08 -0.81
C ASP A 81 -25.93 -17.27 -1.25
N PHE A 82 -24.78 -17.48 -0.60
CA PHE A 82 -23.54 -16.79 -0.92
C PHE A 82 -22.94 -17.27 -2.24
N PHE A 83 -22.91 -18.58 -2.48
CA PHE A 83 -22.36 -19.16 -3.71
C PHE A 83 -23.20 -18.75 -4.92
N ASN A 84 -24.52 -18.94 -4.85
CA ASN A 84 -25.41 -18.64 -5.97
C ASN A 84 -25.65 -17.13 -6.12
N GLY A 85 -25.84 -16.41 -5.01
CA GLY A 85 -26.15 -14.98 -5.01
C GLY A 85 -25.00 -14.10 -5.51
N ASN A 86 -23.75 -14.52 -5.31
CA ASN A 86 -22.57 -13.84 -5.88
C ASN A 86 -22.17 -14.39 -7.25
N GLY A 87 -22.93 -15.33 -7.82
CA GLY A 87 -22.68 -15.86 -9.16
C GLY A 87 -21.50 -16.83 -9.28
N PHE A 88 -20.99 -17.37 -8.17
CA PHE A 88 -19.89 -18.34 -8.18
C PHE A 88 -20.29 -19.65 -8.87
N GLY A 89 -19.27 -20.41 -9.26
CA GLY A 89 -19.39 -21.70 -9.95
C GLY A 89 -19.23 -21.58 -11.46
N TYR A 90 -18.45 -22.49 -12.03
CA TYR A 90 -18.13 -22.47 -13.45
C TYR A 90 -19.12 -23.29 -14.28
N GLY A 91 -19.51 -22.76 -15.44
CA GLY A 91 -20.42 -23.42 -16.39
C GLY A 91 -21.87 -23.49 -15.89
N THR A 92 -22.74 -24.10 -16.69
CA THR A 92 -24.16 -24.28 -16.36
C THR A 92 -24.35 -25.21 -15.16
N ASN A 93 -23.42 -26.14 -14.97
CA ASN A 93 -23.38 -27.07 -13.84
C ASN A 93 -22.85 -26.45 -12.54
N LYS A 94 -22.43 -25.17 -12.55
CA LYS A 94 -21.93 -24.45 -11.38
C LYS A 94 -20.80 -25.20 -10.64
N ASN A 95 -19.83 -25.70 -11.39
CA ASN A 95 -18.71 -26.48 -10.87
C ASN A 95 -17.88 -25.65 -9.87
N GLY A 96 -17.79 -26.11 -8.62
CA GLY A 96 -16.98 -25.45 -7.61
C GLY A 96 -16.98 -26.10 -6.22
N LEU A 97 -16.14 -25.58 -5.32
CA LEU A 97 -16.03 -25.99 -3.92
C LEU A 97 -15.84 -24.75 -3.03
N MET A 98 -16.77 -24.53 -2.11
CA MET A 98 -16.79 -23.35 -1.25
C MET A 98 -16.25 -23.65 0.14
N LEU A 99 -15.44 -22.74 0.67
CA LEU A 99 -14.99 -22.73 2.07
C LEU A 99 -15.66 -21.61 2.87
N LEU A 100 -16.20 -21.96 4.03
CA LEU A 100 -16.69 -21.06 5.05
C LEU A 100 -15.87 -21.19 6.32
N ILE A 101 -15.44 -20.04 6.86
CA ILE A 101 -14.72 -19.94 8.12
C ILE A 101 -15.50 -19.01 9.06
N GLY A 102 -16.00 -19.57 10.16
CA GLY A 102 -16.51 -18.84 11.31
C GLY A 102 -15.37 -18.56 12.29
N THR A 103 -14.91 -17.31 12.35
CA THR A 103 -13.74 -16.92 13.15
C THR A 103 -14.02 -16.79 14.64
N ASP A 104 -15.29 -16.60 15.01
CA ASP A 104 -15.81 -16.46 16.37
C ASP A 104 -15.99 -17.81 17.09
N ASN A 105 -16.20 -18.88 16.32
CA ASN A 105 -16.51 -20.22 16.82
C ASN A 105 -15.55 -21.30 16.27
N ASP A 106 -14.44 -20.88 15.64
CA ASP A 106 -13.45 -21.74 14.96
C ASP A 106 -14.09 -22.78 14.02
N MET A 107 -15.23 -22.44 13.42
CA MET A 107 -16.00 -23.35 12.58
C MET A 107 -15.45 -23.32 11.15
N ILE A 108 -15.26 -24.49 10.56
CA ILE A 108 -14.81 -24.67 9.18
C ILE A 108 -15.81 -25.57 8.46
N TYR A 109 -16.39 -25.07 7.37
CA TYR A 109 -17.39 -25.77 6.58
C TYR A 109 -17.05 -25.72 5.09
N ILE A 110 -17.15 -26.87 4.42
CA ILE A 110 -16.87 -27.01 2.98
C ILE A 110 -18.10 -27.55 2.27
N LYS A 111 -18.50 -26.93 1.16
CA LYS A 111 -19.62 -27.39 0.33
C LYS A 111 -19.25 -27.46 -1.15
N GLY A 112 -19.53 -28.60 -1.78
CA GLY A 112 -19.28 -28.84 -3.20
C GLY A 112 -20.51 -28.56 -4.06
N TYR A 113 -20.26 -28.06 -5.27
CA TYR A 113 -21.25 -27.72 -6.28
C TYR A 113 -20.84 -28.31 -7.64
N GLY A 114 -21.80 -28.81 -8.43
CA GLY A 114 -21.53 -29.46 -9.72
C GLY A 114 -20.50 -30.59 -9.58
N ALA A 115 -19.47 -30.58 -10.44
CA ALA A 115 -18.33 -31.51 -10.37
C ALA A 115 -17.67 -31.55 -8.97
N GLY A 116 -17.74 -30.46 -8.20
CA GLY A 116 -17.13 -30.39 -6.88
C GLY A 116 -17.82 -31.26 -5.84
N ALA A 117 -19.13 -31.49 -5.97
CA ALA A 117 -19.85 -32.42 -5.12
C ALA A 117 -19.48 -33.89 -5.40
N LYS A 118 -19.02 -34.19 -6.62
CA LYS A 118 -18.61 -35.54 -7.05
C LYS A 118 -17.12 -35.81 -6.77
N ILE A 119 -16.26 -34.81 -6.99
CA ILE A 119 -14.81 -34.90 -6.78
C ILE A 119 -14.46 -34.85 -5.30
N PHE A 120 -15.19 -34.07 -4.48
CA PHE A 120 -14.91 -33.92 -3.06
C PHE A 120 -15.99 -34.62 -2.24
N THR A 121 -15.76 -35.90 -1.98
CA THR A 121 -16.59 -36.72 -1.10
C THR A 121 -16.61 -36.16 0.34
N GLU A 122 -17.57 -36.59 1.16
CA GLU A 122 -17.61 -36.18 2.57
C GLU A 122 -16.31 -36.54 3.32
N GLU A 123 -15.67 -37.64 2.96
CA GLU A 123 -14.39 -38.05 3.55
C GLU A 123 -13.23 -37.11 3.18
N GLU A 124 -13.15 -36.69 1.91
CA GLU A 124 -12.11 -35.75 1.46
C GLU A 124 -12.31 -34.36 2.04
N LYS A 125 -13.57 -33.90 2.13
CA LYS A 125 -13.91 -32.65 2.81
C LYS A 125 -13.55 -32.71 4.29
N ALA A 126 -13.79 -33.83 4.97
CA ALA A 126 -13.38 -34.02 6.35
C ALA A 126 -11.85 -33.93 6.51
N LYS A 127 -11.06 -34.56 5.63
CA LYS A 127 -9.59 -34.46 5.63
C LYS A 127 -9.10 -33.03 5.46
N LEU A 128 -9.73 -32.25 4.57
CA LEU A 128 -9.41 -30.84 4.38
C LEU A 128 -9.72 -30.03 5.65
N ILE A 129 -10.88 -30.26 6.27
CA ILE A 129 -11.29 -29.61 7.51
C ILE A 129 -10.30 -29.94 8.64
N ASP A 130 -9.92 -31.21 8.79
CA ASP A 130 -9.01 -31.64 9.84
C ASP A 130 -7.62 -31.02 9.68
N SER A 131 -7.09 -30.94 8.45
CA SER A 131 -5.81 -30.26 8.19
C SER A 131 -5.80 -28.78 8.62
N MET A 132 -6.93 -28.08 8.45
CA MET A 132 -7.04 -26.69 8.90
C MET A 132 -7.24 -26.60 10.41
N ARG A 133 -7.97 -27.53 11.03
CA ARG A 133 -8.10 -27.61 12.50
C ARG A 133 -6.76 -27.86 13.19
N GLU A 134 -5.90 -28.70 12.60
CA GLU A 134 -4.53 -28.91 13.09
C GLU A 134 -3.70 -27.62 13.07
N LEU A 135 -3.80 -26.83 11.99
CA LEU A 135 -3.15 -25.52 11.90
C LEU A 135 -3.67 -24.54 12.95
N ARG A 136 -4.98 -24.55 13.22
CA ARG A 136 -5.59 -23.75 14.27
C ARG A 136 -5.13 -24.17 15.66
N ALA A 137 -4.99 -25.46 15.92
CA ALA A 137 -4.40 -25.97 17.17
C ALA A 137 -2.94 -25.54 17.37
N GLN A 138 -2.22 -25.24 16.28
CA GLN A 138 -0.86 -24.69 16.28
C GLN A 138 -0.82 -23.14 16.31
N ASN A 139 -1.96 -22.46 16.58
CA ASN A 139 -2.09 -21.00 16.56
C ASN A 139 -1.73 -20.34 15.22
N MET A 140 -1.88 -21.04 14.10
CA MET A 140 -1.68 -20.45 12.78
C MET A 140 -2.85 -19.54 12.36
N SER A 141 -2.56 -18.56 11.50
CA SER A 141 -3.54 -17.58 11.03
C SER A 141 -4.60 -18.20 10.11
N TRP A 142 -5.75 -17.54 9.99
CA TRP A 142 -6.79 -17.94 9.04
C TRP A 142 -6.34 -17.88 7.58
N LEU A 143 -5.38 -16.99 7.26
CA LEU A 143 -4.70 -16.95 5.97
C LEU A 143 -3.95 -18.27 5.68
N ALA A 144 -3.25 -18.84 6.67
CA ALA A 144 -2.56 -20.12 6.52
C ALA A 144 -3.55 -21.28 6.27
N CYS A 145 -4.72 -21.26 6.94
CA CYS A 145 -5.80 -22.21 6.67
C CYS A 145 -6.32 -22.07 5.22
N ALA A 146 -6.56 -20.83 4.78
CA ALA A 146 -7.06 -20.55 3.43
C ALA A 146 -6.07 -21.00 2.34
N TRP A 147 -4.75 -20.76 2.53
CA TRP A 147 -3.71 -21.28 1.64
C TRP A 147 -3.64 -22.81 1.62
N THR A 148 -3.78 -23.44 2.78
CA THR A 148 -3.74 -24.91 2.91
C THR A 148 -4.91 -25.55 2.15
N TYR A 149 -6.11 -25.00 2.33
CA TYR A 149 -7.30 -25.37 1.57
C TYR A 149 -7.06 -25.26 0.06
N THR A 150 -6.61 -24.10 -0.41
CA THR A 150 -6.39 -23.84 -1.85
C THR A 150 -5.35 -24.79 -2.45
N ASN A 151 -4.23 -25.02 -1.75
CA ASN A 151 -3.18 -25.92 -2.22
C ASN A 151 -3.62 -27.38 -2.25
N ALA A 152 -4.39 -27.82 -1.27
CA ALA A 152 -4.91 -29.18 -1.22
C ALA A 152 -5.90 -29.44 -2.36
N ILE A 153 -6.78 -28.48 -2.67
CA ILE A 153 -7.71 -28.57 -3.79
C ILE A 153 -6.98 -28.64 -5.12
N LEU A 154 -5.96 -27.82 -5.32
CA LEU A 154 -5.13 -27.87 -6.53
C LEU A 154 -4.52 -29.25 -6.75
N LYS A 155 -4.17 -29.98 -5.69
CA LYS A 155 -3.65 -31.35 -5.78
C LYS A 155 -4.74 -32.33 -6.20
N VAL A 156 -5.93 -32.25 -5.59
CA VAL A 156 -7.07 -33.13 -5.88
C VAL A 156 -7.59 -32.90 -7.31
N LEU A 157 -7.81 -31.65 -7.72
CA LEU A 157 -8.29 -31.32 -9.07
C LEU A 157 -7.34 -31.79 -10.18
N LYS A 158 -6.03 -31.85 -9.91
CA LYS A 158 -5.06 -32.42 -10.86
C LYS A 158 -5.22 -33.93 -11.06
N GLN A 159 -5.71 -34.65 -10.05
CA GLN A 159 -5.90 -36.10 -10.09
C GLN A 159 -7.23 -36.50 -10.73
N HIS A 160 -8.23 -35.61 -10.71
CA HIS A 160 -9.60 -35.87 -11.19
C HIS A 160 -9.96 -35.09 -12.47
N LYS A 161 -9.02 -34.96 -13.41
CA LYS A 161 -9.24 -34.23 -14.68
C LYS A 161 -10.29 -34.88 -15.58
N ASP A 162 -10.41 -36.20 -15.49
CA ASP A 162 -11.41 -37.03 -16.16
C ASP A 162 -12.84 -36.67 -15.75
N ILE A 163 -13.06 -36.45 -14.45
CA ILE A 163 -14.37 -36.03 -13.93
C ILE A 163 -14.66 -34.59 -14.35
N LEU A 164 -13.67 -33.69 -14.33
CA LEU A 164 -13.86 -32.31 -14.78
C LEU A 164 -14.24 -32.21 -16.26
N ALA A 165 -13.76 -33.12 -17.10
CA ALA A 165 -14.11 -33.21 -18.51
C ALA A 165 -15.59 -33.58 -18.75
N GLU A 166 -16.18 -34.44 -17.92
CA GLU A 166 -17.60 -34.84 -18.01
C GLU A 166 -18.56 -33.66 -17.78
N TYR A 167 -18.11 -32.65 -17.02
CA TYR A 167 -18.91 -31.47 -16.63
C TYR A 167 -18.55 -30.20 -17.42
N ALA A 168 -17.75 -30.33 -18.49
CA ALA A 168 -17.37 -29.23 -19.36
C ALA A 168 -18.49 -28.93 -20.38
N ASP A 169 -19.21 -27.81 -20.19
CA ASP A 169 -20.12 -27.31 -21.21
C ASP A 169 -19.34 -26.83 -22.44
N GLY A 170 -19.38 -27.61 -23.52
CA GLY A 170 -18.95 -27.21 -24.85
C GLY A 170 -17.43 -27.06 -25.04
N ASN A 171 -16.87 -27.93 -25.89
CA ASN A 171 -15.48 -27.94 -26.34
C ASN A 171 -14.44 -28.01 -25.23
N ILE A 172 -14.18 -29.24 -24.78
CA ILE A 172 -12.81 -29.64 -24.47
C ILE A 172 -12.04 -29.53 -25.79
N VAL A 173 -11.46 -28.36 -26.06
CA VAL A 173 -10.24 -28.36 -26.83
C VAL A 173 -9.26 -29.14 -25.96
N GLU A 174 -8.80 -30.29 -26.44
CA GLU A 174 -7.63 -30.96 -25.89
C GLU A 174 -6.47 -29.97 -25.91
N ALA A 175 -6.38 -29.15 -24.87
CA ALA A 175 -5.12 -28.57 -24.48
C ALA A 175 -4.48 -29.62 -23.57
N GLU A 176 -3.72 -30.53 -24.16
CA GLU A 176 -2.54 -31.00 -23.43
C GLU A 176 -1.87 -29.76 -22.83
N PRO A 177 -1.54 -29.72 -21.52
CA PRO A 177 -0.78 -28.60 -20.99
C PRO A 177 0.67 -28.81 -21.43
N LYS A 178 0.95 -28.64 -22.73
CA LYS A 178 2.14 -27.88 -23.06
C LYS A 178 1.84 -26.47 -22.60
N ARG A 179 2.15 -26.17 -21.33
CA ARG A 179 2.74 -24.85 -21.06
C ARG A 179 3.86 -24.79 -22.08
N ASN A 180 3.75 -23.96 -23.11
CA ASN A 180 4.92 -23.57 -23.86
C ASN A 180 5.79 -22.91 -22.79
N ALA A 181 6.71 -23.68 -22.23
CA ALA A 181 7.71 -23.13 -21.35
C ALA A 181 8.81 -22.60 -22.29
N PRO A 182 9.40 -21.45 -21.98
CA PRO A 182 10.51 -20.93 -22.77
C PRO A 182 11.66 -21.94 -22.73
N ASP A 183 12.54 -21.86 -23.73
CA ASP A 183 13.63 -22.82 -23.90
C ASP A 183 14.60 -22.88 -22.70
N TRP A 184 14.70 -21.78 -21.93
CA TRP A 184 15.51 -21.69 -20.72
C TRP A 184 14.87 -22.35 -19.48
N TRP A 185 13.62 -22.79 -19.56
CA TRP A 185 12.92 -23.40 -18.42
C TRP A 185 13.48 -24.79 -18.09
N PRO A 186 13.76 -25.10 -16.81
CA PRO A 186 14.33 -26.38 -16.42
C PRO A 186 13.33 -27.53 -16.65
N LYS A 187 13.83 -28.66 -17.15
CA LYS A 187 13.03 -29.88 -17.38
C LYS A 187 12.41 -30.42 -16.09
N ASP A 188 13.12 -30.27 -14.97
CA ASP A 188 12.63 -30.61 -13.64
C ASP A 188 12.98 -29.48 -12.66
N VAL A 189 11.97 -28.72 -12.25
CA VAL A 189 12.11 -27.61 -11.30
C VAL A 189 12.50 -28.11 -9.91
N ASN A 190 12.04 -29.30 -9.50
CA ASN A 190 12.31 -29.82 -8.15
C ASN A 190 13.73 -30.36 -8.01
N ALA A 191 14.34 -30.76 -9.13
CA ALA A 191 15.73 -31.21 -9.20
C ALA A 191 16.71 -30.09 -9.61
N PHE A 192 16.22 -28.88 -9.84
CA PHE A 192 17.06 -27.73 -10.21
C PHE A 192 18.06 -27.40 -9.10
N LYS A 193 19.28 -27.04 -9.49
CA LYS A 193 20.34 -26.61 -8.57
C LYS A 193 20.85 -25.25 -9.00
N ASP A 194 20.91 -24.34 -8.05
CA ASP A 194 21.45 -23.00 -8.23
C ASP A 194 22.89 -23.04 -8.74
N PHE A 195 23.20 -22.15 -9.67
CA PHE A 195 24.51 -21.96 -10.27
C PHE A 195 24.68 -20.51 -10.69
N HIS A 196 25.92 -20.05 -10.88
CA HIS A 196 26.21 -18.75 -11.47
C HIS A 196 26.59 -18.90 -12.94
N ASP A 197 25.96 -18.13 -13.83
CA ASP A 197 26.41 -17.96 -15.20
C ASP A 197 27.07 -16.60 -15.40
N GLU A 198 28.40 -16.56 -15.24
CA GLU A 198 29.18 -15.35 -15.48
C GLU A 198 29.20 -14.93 -16.95
N LYS A 199 28.93 -15.85 -17.89
CA LYS A 199 28.99 -15.59 -19.34
C LYS A 199 27.65 -15.19 -19.94
N ALA A 200 26.55 -15.37 -19.22
CA ALA A 200 25.22 -14.99 -19.67
C ALA A 200 25.14 -13.51 -20.06
N SER A 201 24.40 -13.19 -21.12
CA SER A 201 24.16 -11.78 -21.49
C SER A 201 23.26 -11.14 -20.44
N ARG A 202 23.59 -9.92 -19.98
CA ARG A 202 22.73 -9.16 -19.04
C ARG A 202 21.66 -8.32 -19.74
N VAL A 203 21.66 -8.31 -21.07
CA VAL A 203 20.60 -7.70 -21.89
C VAL A 203 20.13 -8.75 -22.88
N ILE A 204 18.86 -9.14 -22.76
CA ILE A 204 18.18 -10.15 -23.57
C ILE A 204 16.96 -9.48 -24.21
N ASP A 205 16.95 -9.40 -25.54
CA ASP A 205 15.91 -8.71 -26.30
C ASP A 205 15.15 -9.65 -27.24
N ASP A 206 14.40 -10.59 -26.67
CA ASP A 206 13.62 -11.55 -27.45
C ASP A 206 12.36 -10.89 -28.07
N ALA A 207 11.94 -9.75 -27.51
CA ALA A 207 10.88 -8.92 -28.10
C ALA A 207 11.35 -8.11 -29.33
N HIS A 208 12.66 -7.95 -29.53
CA HIS A 208 13.28 -7.12 -30.56
C HIS A 208 12.80 -5.66 -30.50
N ILE A 209 12.77 -5.10 -29.29
CA ILE A 209 12.33 -3.72 -29.03
C ILE A 209 13.49 -2.74 -28.87
N PHE A 210 14.74 -3.21 -28.93
CA PHE A 210 15.94 -2.37 -28.83
C PHE A 210 16.77 -2.42 -30.11
N SER A 211 17.41 -1.29 -30.43
CA SER A 211 18.47 -1.20 -31.42
C SER A 211 19.79 -1.78 -30.89
N LYS A 212 20.74 -2.04 -31.80
CA LYS A 212 22.07 -2.56 -31.43
C LYS A 212 22.84 -1.53 -30.59
N GLU A 213 22.67 -0.26 -30.91
CA GLU A 213 23.28 0.86 -30.23
C GLU A 213 22.74 0.98 -28.79
N GLU A 214 21.43 0.89 -28.60
CA GLU A 214 20.79 0.88 -27.27
C GLU A 214 21.26 -0.30 -26.42
N ILE A 215 21.32 -1.51 -26.99
CA ILE A 215 21.83 -2.70 -26.28
C ILE A 215 23.29 -2.50 -25.85
N ALA A 216 24.13 -1.88 -26.68
CA ALA A 216 25.51 -1.61 -26.33
C ALA A 216 25.62 -0.65 -25.14
N VAL A 217 24.82 0.44 -25.14
CA VAL A 217 24.76 1.40 -24.02
C VAL A 217 24.27 0.73 -22.74
N MET A 218 23.21 -0.08 -22.80
CA MET A 218 22.71 -0.82 -21.63
C MET A 218 23.77 -1.76 -21.05
N LYS A 219 24.50 -2.49 -21.90
CA LYS A 219 25.57 -3.40 -21.46
C LYS A 219 26.71 -2.66 -20.77
N GLU A 220 27.12 -1.52 -21.32
CA GLU A 220 28.14 -0.66 -20.69
C GLU A 220 27.67 -0.15 -19.33
N ARG A 221 26.40 0.30 -19.24
CA ARG A 221 25.83 0.83 -18.00
C ARG A 221 25.69 -0.23 -16.92
N ILE A 222 25.19 -1.42 -17.28
CA ILE A 222 25.11 -2.58 -16.37
C ILE A 222 26.50 -2.95 -15.85
N LYS A 223 27.49 -3.05 -16.75
CA LYS A 223 28.85 -3.39 -16.35
C LYS A 223 29.41 -2.38 -15.35
N LYS A 224 29.20 -1.09 -15.61
CA LYS A 224 29.61 -0.03 -14.67
C LYS A 224 28.94 -0.18 -13.30
N ILE A 225 27.65 -0.50 -13.25
CA ILE A 225 26.93 -0.74 -11.97
C ILE A 225 27.54 -1.93 -11.23
N GLN A 226 27.81 -3.04 -11.94
CA GLN A 226 28.42 -4.25 -11.35
C GLN A 226 29.85 -4.01 -10.86
N ASP A 227 30.68 -3.28 -11.61
CA ASP A 227 32.07 -2.99 -11.22
C ASP A 227 32.14 -2.12 -9.94
N GLU A 228 31.10 -1.30 -9.69
CA GLU A 228 31.00 -0.41 -8.54
C GLU A 228 30.20 -1.01 -7.35
N ASN A 229 29.49 -2.13 -7.55
CA ASN A 229 28.57 -2.68 -6.55
C ASN A 229 28.51 -4.22 -6.53
N ASP A 230 28.33 -4.79 -5.34
CA ASP A 230 28.25 -6.25 -5.13
C ASP A 230 26.87 -6.87 -5.47
N PHE A 231 26.32 -6.58 -6.67
CA PHE A 231 25.06 -7.17 -7.16
C PHE A 231 24.98 -7.27 -8.69
N ASP A 232 24.19 -8.21 -9.21
CA ASP A 232 23.96 -8.40 -10.65
C ASP A 232 22.73 -7.62 -11.15
N LEU A 233 22.71 -7.20 -12.42
CA LEU A 233 21.61 -6.45 -13.02
C LEU A 233 21.31 -6.98 -14.42
N VAL A 234 20.05 -7.33 -14.67
CA VAL A 234 19.61 -7.98 -15.90
C VAL A 234 18.42 -7.25 -16.50
N VAL A 235 18.43 -7.06 -17.82
CA VAL A 235 17.28 -6.59 -18.61
C VAL A 235 16.84 -7.70 -19.54
N PHE A 236 15.56 -8.03 -19.49
CA PHE A 236 14.95 -9.10 -20.26
C PHE A 236 13.65 -8.62 -20.90
N THR A 237 13.50 -8.84 -22.21
CA THR A 237 12.25 -8.56 -22.94
C THR A 237 11.75 -9.83 -23.59
N ASP A 238 10.42 -10.01 -23.61
CA ASP A 238 9.78 -11.14 -24.28
C ASP A 238 8.45 -10.69 -24.92
N LYS A 239 8.06 -11.38 -25.99
CA LYS A 239 6.77 -11.19 -26.68
C LYS A 239 5.62 -11.81 -25.89
N THR A 240 5.90 -12.62 -24.88
CA THR A 240 4.91 -13.27 -24.04
C THR A 240 5.42 -13.52 -22.61
N SER A 241 4.49 -13.69 -21.68
CA SER A 241 4.75 -14.17 -20.33
C SER A 241 4.46 -15.67 -20.17
N TYR A 242 4.12 -16.36 -21.27
CA TYR A 242 3.69 -17.76 -21.31
C TYR A 242 2.57 -18.11 -20.30
N GLY A 243 1.75 -17.12 -19.94
CA GLY A 243 0.66 -17.25 -18.99
C GLY A 243 1.06 -17.13 -17.52
N TRP A 244 2.33 -16.83 -17.22
CA TRP A 244 2.77 -16.48 -15.87
C TRP A 244 2.56 -14.99 -15.58
N SER A 245 2.48 -14.63 -14.29
CA SER A 245 2.55 -13.22 -13.90
C SER A 245 3.93 -12.66 -14.23
N HIS A 246 4.01 -11.36 -14.58
CA HIS A 246 5.28 -10.71 -14.91
C HIS A 246 6.33 -10.89 -13.81
N GLY A 247 5.92 -10.80 -12.53
CA GLY A 247 6.83 -11.00 -11.41
C GLY A 247 7.37 -12.42 -11.28
N LEU A 248 6.51 -13.43 -11.46
CA LEU A 248 6.98 -14.82 -11.40
C LEU A 248 7.88 -15.15 -12.59
N TYR A 249 7.52 -14.66 -13.79
CA TYR A 249 8.32 -14.88 -14.99
C TYR A 249 9.70 -14.22 -14.90
N ALA A 250 9.77 -12.98 -14.40
CA ALA A 250 11.02 -12.28 -14.15
C ALA A 250 11.89 -13.03 -13.13
N ALA A 251 11.32 -13.42 -11.98
CA ALA A 251 12.03 -14.12 -10.93
C ALA A 251 12.52 -15.52 -11.37
N ASP A 252 11.72 -16.25 -12.16
CA ASP A 252 12.11 -17.55 -12.71
C ASP A 252 13.19 -17.41 -13.78
N PHE A 253 13.11 -16.38 -14.64
CA PHE A 253 14.17 -16.07 -15.59
C PHE A 253 15.49 -15.78 -14.86
N HIS A 254 15.46 -14.91 -13.85
CA HIS A 254 16.65 -14.58 -13.06
C HIS A 254 17.24 -15.81 -12.38
N HIS A 255 16.39 -16.63 -11.76
CA HIS A 255 16.81 -17.82 -11.02
C HIS A 255 17.38 -18.91 -11.94
N PHE A 256 16.62 -19.35 -12.93
CA PHE A 256 16.97 -20.54 -13.72
C PHE A 256 18.09 -20.32 -14.73
N ASN A 257 18.42 -19.06 -15.03
CA ASN A 257 19.56 -18.70 -15.87
C ASN A 257 20.82 -18.33 -15.07
N GLY A 258 20.81 -18.52 -13.74
CA GLY A 258 21.99 -18.39 -12.91
C GLY A 258 22.51 -16.96 -12.72
N TYR A 259 21.61 -15.97 -12.73
CA TYR A 259 21.97 -14.58 -12.44
C TYR A 259 22.07 -14.31 -10.94
N GLY A 260 22.87 -13.30 -10.59
CA GLY A 260 23.10 -12.87 -9.21
C GLY A 260 24.57 -12.88 -8.80
N PHE A 261 24.91 -12.07 -7.81
CA PHE A 261 26.25 -11.93 -7.24
C PHE A 261 26.36 -12.60 -5.88
N GLY A 262 27.47 -13.32 -5.64
CA GLY A 262 27.77 -13.96 -4.36
C GLY A 262 26.79 -15.07 -3.97
N ASP A 263 26.98 -15.65 -2.77
CA ASP A 263 26.25 -16.83 -2.30
C ASP A 263 24.73 -16.61 -2.14
N ASP A 264 24.30 -15.35 -1.98
CA ASP A 264 22.89 -14.98 -1.87
C ASP A 264 22.27 -14.55 -3.20
N PHE A 265 23.02 -14.65 -4.30
CA PHE A 265 22.61 -14.28 -5.65
C PHE A 265 22.09 -12.83 -5.74
N SER A 266 22.62 -11.93 -4.92
CA SER A 266 22.23 -10.51 -4.90
C SER A 266 22.14 -9.94 -6.32
N GLY A 267 20.96 -9.46 -6.69
CA GLY A 267 20.74 -8.94 -8.03
C GLY A 267 19.32 -8.49 -8.30
N THR A 268 19.13 -7.89 -9.47
CA THR A 268 17.84 -7.38 -9.95
C THR A 268 17.64 -7.69 -11.42
N VAL A 269 16.42 -8.02 -11.81
CA VAL A 269 15.99 -8.18 -13.21
C VAL A 269 14.83 -7.24 -13.52
N LEU A 270 14.93 -6.51 -14.63
CA LEU A 270 13.80 -5.82 -15.26
C LEU A 270 13.28 -6.68 -16.41
N PHE A 271 12.05 -7.17 -16.27
CA PHE A 271 11.32 -7.85 -17.33
C PHE A 271 10.35 -6.91 -18.03
N ILE A 272 10.31 -6.91 -19.36
CA ILE A 272 9.33 -6.19 -20.18
C ILE A 272 8.56 -7.19 -21.05
N CYS A 273 7.24 -7.28 -20.82
CA CYS A 273 6.31 -8.08 -21.60
C CYS A 273 5.70 -7.23 -22.73
N MET A 274 5.83 -7.72 -23.97
CA MET A 274 5.28 -7.06 -25.16
C MET A 274 4.03 -7.73 -25.72
N LYS A 275 3.44 -8.68 -24.97
CA LYS A 275 2.23 -9.39 -25.37
C LYS A 275 1.06 -8.45 -25.53
N GLU A 276 0.37 -8.51 -26.67
CA GLU A 276 -0.84 -7.73 -26.90
C GLU A 276 -1.91 -8.06 -25.84
N GLY A 277 -2.49 -7.02 -25.24
CA GLY A 277 -3.45 -7.14 -24.13
C GLY A 277 -2.84 -7.46 -22.75
N ASP A 278 -1.53 -7.67 -22.66
CA ASP A 278 -0.82 -7.96 -21.41
C ASP A 278 0.56 -7.28 -21.36
N ARG A 279 0.67 -6.12 -22.00
CA ARG A 279 1.92 -5.33 -21.99
C ARG A 279 2.17 -4.77 -20.59
N GLY A 280 3.42 -4.81 -20.18
CA GLY A 280 3.82 -4.35 -18.86
C GLY A 280 5.27 -4.65 -18.58
N TRP A 281 5.72 -4.22 -17.41
CA TRP A 281 7.06 -4.52 -16.92
C TRP A 281 7.02 -4.96 -15.47
N TRP A 282 8.11 -5.56 -15.01
CA TRP A 282 8.31 -5.93 -13.62
C TRP A 282 9.78 -5.94 -13.26
N THR A 283 10.12 -5.29 -12.15
CA THR A 283 11.44 -5.39 -11.52
C THR A 283 11.38 -6.43 -10.41
N ALA A 284 12.22 -7.46 -10.46
CA ALA A 284 12.39 -8.45 -9.39
C ALA A 284 13.80 -8.35 -8.80
N ALA A 285 13.90 -8.25 -7.47
CA ALA A 285 15.15 -8.10 -6.73
C ALA A 285 15.31 -9.21 -5.67
N THR A 286 16.52 -9.76 -5.53
CA THR A 286 16.84 -10.85 -4.59
C THR A 286 18.12 -10.56 -3.81
N GLY A 287 18.45 -11.41 -2.83
CA GLY A 287 19.59 -11.23 -1.93
C GLY A 287 19.56 -9.87 -1.22
N LYS A 288 20.72 -9.20 -1.12
CA LYS A 288 20.85 -7.85 -0.52
C LYS A 288 19.98 -6.80 -1.20
N CYS A 289 19.63 -6.97 -2.48
CA CYS A 289 18.79 -6.03 -3.22
C CYS A 289 17.33 -6.05 -2.72
N GLN A 290 16.85 -7.17 -2.18
CA GLN A 290 15.44 -7.34 -1.79
C GLN A 290 14.97 -6.22 -0.85
N GLY A 291 15.80 -5.85 0.13
CA GLY A 291 15.47 -4.79 1.09
C GLY A 291 15.44 -3.40 0.45
N ILE A 292 16.25 -3.14 -0.58
CA ILE A 292 16.36 -1.83 -1.25
C ILE A 292 15.12 -1.54 -2.10
N TYR A 293 14.63 -2.56 -2.82
CA TYR A 293 13.45 -2.45 -3.69
C TYR A 293 12.15 -2.52 -2.89
N THR A 294 11.91 -1.49 -2.08
CA THR A 294 10.64 -1.25 -1.39
C THR A 294 9.57 -0.74 -2.35
N GLU A 295 8.30 -0.80 -1.95
CA GLU A 295 7.17 -0.28 -2.74
C GLU A 295 7.40 1.17 -3.18
N LYS A 296 7.88 2.01 -2.24
CA LYS A 296 8.15 3.42 -2.51
C LYS A 296 9.27 3.60 -3.53
N VAL A 297 10.33 2.79 -3.43
CA VAL A 297 11.48 2.85 -4.35
C VAL A 297 11.06 2.40 -5.74
N ILE A 298 10.37 1.26 -5.86
CA ILE A 298 9.87 0.76 -7.13
C ILE A 298 8.90 1.74 -7.77
N ASN A 299 7.95 2.29 -7.01
CA ASN A 299 7.00 3.25 -7.55
C ASN A 299 7.70 4.50 -8.10
N ALA A 300 8.74 5.00 -7.42
CA ALA A 300 9.51 6.14 -7.89
C ALA A 300 10.27 5.86 -9.20
N ILE A 301 10.88 4.68 -9.32
CA ILE A 301 11.52 4.24 -10.58
C ILE A 301 10.48 4.05 -11.68
N ASP A 302 9.36 3.40 -11.36
CA ASP A 302 8.29 3.13 -12.32
C ASP A 302 7.61 4.42 -12.81
N ASP A 303 7.50 5.44 -11.96
CA ASP A 303 6.98 6.77 -12.34
C ASP A 303 7.88 7.43 -13.40
N ASN A 304 9.19 7.26 -13.30
CA ASN A 304 10.15 7.76 -14.29
C ASN A 304 10.14 6.91 -15.58
N LEU A 305 9.92 5.61 -15.45
CA LEU A 305 9.92 4.65 -16.55
C LEU A 305 8.64 4.68 -17.41
N GLU A 306 7.48 4.91 -16.78
CA GLU A 306 6.16 4.82 -17.40
C GLU A 306 5.99 5.71 -18.65
N PRO A 307 6.42 6.98 -18.67
CA PRO A 307 6.29 7.84 -19.86
C PRO A 307 6.97 7.26 -21.10
N TYR A 308 8.13 6.63 -20.92
CA TYR A 308 8.88 5.99 -22.01
C TYR A 308 8.18 4.73 -22.52
N MET A 309 7.67 3.90 -21.59
CA MET A 309 6.95 2.67 -21.92
C MET A 309 5.67 2.95 -22.72
N LYS A 310 4.88 3.94 -22.27
CA LYS A 310 3.67 4.39 -22.98
C LYS A 310 3.99 5.11 -24.29
N GLY A 311 5.12 5.83 -24.34
CA GLY A 311 5.59 6.53 -25.54
C GLY A 311 6.23 5.63 -26.59
N GLY A 312 6.40 4.33 -26.33
CA GLY A 312 7.06 3.38 -27.23
C GLY A 312 8.58 3.57 -27.31
N LYS A 313 9.16 4.35 -26.41
CA LYS A 313 10.61 4.65 -26.34
C LYS A 313 11.31 3.67 -25.38
N TYR A 314 11.20 2.38 -25.66
CA TYR A 314 11.61 1.33 -24.72
C TYR A 314 13.10 1.39 -24.37
N GLY A 315 13.98 1.58 -25.34
CA GLY A 315 15.42 1.64 -25.09
C GLY A 315 15.85 2.84 -24.24
N GLU A 316 15.36 4.05 -24.57
CA GLU A 316 15.55 5.24 -23.74
C GLU A 316 15.04 5.03 -22.30
N GLY A 317 13.85 4.42 -22.16
CA GLY A 317 13.26 4.13 -20.86
C GLY A 317 14.11 3.18 -20.02
N VAL A 318 14.61 2.09 -20.62
CA VAL A 318 15.50 1.16 -19.91
C VAL A 318 16.82 1.81 -19.53
N ILE A 319 17.41 2.66 -20.38
CA ILE A 319 18.63 3.39 -20.03
C ILE A 319 18.38 4.30 -18.82
N ASN A 320 17.24 5.01 -18.79
CA ASN A 320 16.86 5.83 -17.64
C ASN A 320 16.59 4.99 -16.38
N TYR A 321 15.96 3.82 -16.52
CA TYR A 321 15.82 2.85 -15.43
C TYR A 321 17.18 2.43 -14.86
N LEU A 322 18.17 2.14 -15.71
CA LEU A 322 19.52 1.77 -15.26
C LEU A 322 20.21 2.94 -14.53
N ASP A 323 19.94 4.18 -14.92
CA ASP A 323 20.42 5.38 -14.21
C ASP A 323 19.77 5.52 -12.83
N ASP A 324 18.46 5.30 -12.73
CA ASP A 324 17.74 5.30 -11.46
C ASP A 324 18.28 4.21 -10.54
N VAL A 325 18.46 2.99 -11.05
CA VAL A 325 19.11 1.90 -10.30
C VAL A 325 20.51 2.31 -9.85
N TYR A 326 21.37 2.83 -10.72
CA TYR A 326 22.70 3.30 -10.34
C TYR A 326 22.65 4.32 -9.19
N ASN A 327 21.71 5.27 -9.26
CA ASN A 327 21.54 6.30 -8.24
C ASN A 327 21.04 5.75 -6.89
N LEU A 328 20.29 4.64 -6.87
CA LEU A 328 19.91 3.96 -5.62
C LEU A 328 21.10 3.42 -4.85
N TYR A 329 22.12 2.95 -5.57
CA TYR A 329 23.31 2.31 -5.00
C TYR A 329 24.50 3.26 -4.85
N LYS A 330 24.45 4.43 -5.48
CA LYS A 330 25.50 5.44 -5.40
C LYS A 330 25.73 5.90 -3.97
N LEU A 331 26.85 5.48 -3.41
CA LEU A 331 27.30 5.92 -2.10
C LEU A 331 27.78 7.39 -2.18
N PRO A 332 27.59 8.18 -1.11
CA PRO A 332 28.22 9.50 -1.01
C PRO A 332 29.75 9.40 -1.00
N ASP A 333 30.42 10.43 -1.53
CA ASP A 333 31.89 10.45 -1.65
C ASP A 333 32.63 10.33 -0.31
N TRP A 334 31.99 10.78 0.78
CA TRP A 334 32.51 10.67 2.15
C TRP A 334 32.35 9.26 2.75
N TYR A 335 31.59 8.36 2.12
CA TYR A 335 31.35 7.02 2.65
C TYR A 335 32.54 6.11 2.36
N PRO A 336 33.07 5.38 3.36
CA PRO A 336 34.27 4.57 3.16
C PRO A 336 33.98 3.38 2.26
N LYS A 337 34.94 3.06 1.37
CA LYS A 337 34.86 1.86 0.50
C LYS A 337 34.82 0.55 1.30
N ASN A 338 35.45 0.52 2.47
CA ASN A 338 35.45 -0.64 3.36
C ASN A 338 35.01 -0.25 4.79
N PRO A 339 33.69 -0.18 5.05
CA PRO A 339 33.15 0.23 6.34
C PRO A 339 33.55 -0.70 7.51
N GLU A 340 33.77 -1.99 7.23
CA GLU A 340 34.11 -2.99 8.24
C GLU A 340 35.51 -2.81 8.82
N LYS A 341 36.42 -2.19 8.04
CA LYS A 341 37.79 -1.88 8.45
C LYS A 341 37.99 -0.41 8.83
N PHE A 342 36.91 0.34 9.00
CA PHE A 342 36.98 1.76 9.33
C PHE A 342 37.38 1.96 10.80
N GLU A 343 38.45 2.71 11.03
CA GLU A 343 38.87 3.15 12.36
C GLU A 343 38.33 4.57 12.64
N PRO A 344 37.57 4.78 13.73
CA PRO A 344 37.09 6.10 14.10
C PRO A 344 38.23 7.10 14.36
N PHE A 345 38.03 8.34 13.93
CA PHE A 345 38.96 9.44 14.13
C PHE A 345 38.20 10.71 14.54
N LYS A 346 38.91 11.75 14.98
CA LYS A 346 38.35 13.08 15.24
C LYS A 346 38.81 14.02 14.13
N ALA A 347 37.88 14.69 13.45
CA ALA A 347 38.25 15.65 12.42
C ALA A 347 38.79 16.96 13.03
N GLU A 348 39.85 17.52 12.44
CA GLU A 348 40.45 18.79 12.88
C GLU A 348 39.60 20.02 12.51
N ASN A 349 38.91 19.96 11.36
CA ASN A 349 37.99 21.00 10.90
C ASN A 349 36.59 20.41 10.76
N LYS A 350 35.69 20.78 11.67
CA LYS A 350 34.34 20.21 11.79
C LYS A 350 33.29 21.30 11.52
N PRO A 351 32.87 21.51 10.27
CA PRO A 351 31.78 22.43 9.99
C PRO A 351 30.49 21.92 10.66
N HIS A 352 29.76 22.81 11.30
CA HIS A 352 28.46 22.54 11.90
C HIS A 352 27.33 22.60 10.88
N VAL A 353 27.58 23.08 9.66
CA VAL A 353 26.65 23.09 8.52
C VAL A 353 27.30 22.43 7.31
N VAL A 354 26.69 21.34 6.86
CA VAL A 354 27.11 20.60 5.67
C VAL A 354 25.96 20.60 4.67
N ASP A 355 25.99 21.56 3.75
CA ASP A 355 24.93 21.76 2.76
C ASP A 355 25.25 21.06 1.43
N GLN A 356 24.92 19.76 1.31
CA GLN A 356 25.18 19.00 0.08
C GLN A 356 24.19 19.35 -1.03
N THR A 357 23.06 19.96 -0.70
CA THR A 357 21.99 20.32 -1.65
C THR A 357 22.13 21.74 -2.21
N GLY A 358 22.98 22.58 -1.59
CA GLY A 358 23.09 23.99 -1.95
C GLY A 358 21.83 24.81 -1.66
N VAL A 359 21.03 24.39 -0.68
CA VAL A 359 19.72 25.02 -0.41
C VAL A 359 19.82 26.26 0.47
N PHE A 360 20.93 26.43 1.18
CA PHE A 360 21.15 27.58 2.06
C PHE A 360 21.97 28.65 1.34
N THR A 361 21.61 29.92 1.53
CA THR A 361 22.49 31.03 1.15
C THR A 361 23.69 31.10 2.08
N GLU A 362 24.75 31.81 1.68
CA GLU A 362 25.95 31.94 2.52
C GLU A 362 25.66 32.63 3.87
N GLU A 363 24.74 33.59 3.89
CA GLU A 363 24.29 34.24 5.14
C GLU A 363 23.53 33.26 6.04
N GLN A 364 22.68 32.41 5.44
CA GLN A 364 21.94 31.39 6.17
C GLN A 364 22.86 30.32 6.74
N LYS A 365 23.87 29.89 5.97
CA LYS A 365 24.89 28.95 6.46
C LYS A 365 25.65 29.55 7.63
N ALA A 366 26.12 30.79 7.52
CA ALA A 366 26.86 31.45 8.60
C ALA A 366 26.05 31.56 9.90
N GLU A 367 24.75 31.86 9.82
CA GLU A 367 23.88 31.94 11.01
C GLU A 367 23.64 30.56 11.64
N ILE A 368 23.35 29.53 10.84
CA ILE A 368 23.17 28.17 11.35
C ILE A 368 24.49 27.66 11.96
N GLU A 369 25.61 27.90 11.29
CA GLU A 369 26.97 27.53 11.73
C GLU A 369 27.25 28.13 13.10
N LYS A 370 27.00 29.44 13.25
CA LYS A 370 27.18 30.14 14.52
C LYS A 370 26.33 29.53 15.64
N GLN A 371 25.03 29.33 15.42
CA GLN A 371 24.15 28.80 16.46
C GLN A 371 24.49 27.35 16.85
N ALA A 372 24.83 26.52 15.87
CA ALA A 372 25.22 25.13 16.12
C ALA A 372 26.60 25.03 16.80
N ALA A 373 27.56 25.90 16.46
CA ALA A 373 28.86 25.99 17.13
C ALA A 373 28.72 26.43 18.59
N GLU A 374 27.91 27.48 18.86
CA GLU A 374 27.61 27.94 20.22
C GLU A 374 26.97 26.83 21.06
N LEU A 375 26.07 26.05 20.46
CA LEU A 375 25.42 24.92 21.10
C LEU A 375 26.41 23.79 21.42
N SER A 376 27.30 23.51 20.46
CA SER A 376 28.31 22.45 20.59
C SER A 376 29.30 22.76 21.70
N LEU A 377 29.78 24.01 21.77
CA LEU A 377 30.66 24.47 22.84
C LEU A 377 29.98 24.43 24.21
N ARG A 378 28.70 24.81 24.29
CA ARG A 378 27.95 24.87 25.56
C ARG A 378 27.80 23.49 26.20
N TYR A 379 27.56 22.45 25.39
CA TYR A 379 27.17 21.13 25.89
C TYR A 379 28.24 20.04 25.70
N GLY A 380 29.36 20.34 25.03
CA GLY A 380 30.42 19.37 24.77
C GLY A 380 29.93 18.22 23.88
N THR A 381 29.15 18.52 22.85
CA THR A 381 28.56 17.56 21.90
C THR A 381 28.53 18.20 20.53
N ASP A 382 28.92 17.50 19.47
CA ASP A 382 28.87 18.06 18.12
C ASP A 382 27.42 18.18 17.62
N PHE A 383 26.96 19.39 17.34
CA PHE A 383 25.68 19.63 16.65
C PHE A 383 25.94 19.97 15.19
N VAL A 384 25.34 19.19 14.29
CA VAL A 384 25.57 19.34 12.84
C VAL A 384 24.24 19.41 12.12
N VAL A 385 24.08 20.39 11.23
CA VAL A 385 23.00 20.46 10.26
C VAL A 385 23.52 19.94 8.91
N LEU A 386 22.94 18.84 8.47
CA LEU A 386 23.29 18.16 7.22
C LEU A 386 22.11 18.27 6.25
N THR A 387 22.33 18.78 5.06
CA THR A 387 21.37 18.64 3.95
C THR A 387 21.88 17.58 2.98
N THR A 388 20.97 16.80 2.41
CA THR A 388 21.29 15.80 1.41
C THR A 388 20.09 15.55 0.51
N ASP A 389 20.32 15.13 -0.73
CA ASP A 389 19.32 14.53 -1.60
C ASP A 389 19.42 12.99 -1.61
N LYS A 390 20.46 12.44 -0.97
CA LYS A 390 20.82 11.02 -1.00
C LYS A 390 20.34 10.25 0.22
N THR A 391 20.43 8.93 0.13
CA THR A 391 20.32 7.96 1.23
C THR A 391 21.35 6.86 0.99
N ILE A 392 21.92 6.28 2.04
CA ILE A 392 22.86 5.16 1.91
C ILE A 392 22.06 3.85 1.87
N ARG A 393 22.31 2.96 0.89
CA ARG A 393 21.95 1.51 0.86
C ARG A 393 20.75 1.09 1.73
N ASN A 394 19.51 1.40 1.35
CA ASN A 394 18.29 1.08 2.12
C ASN A 394 18.25 1.61 3.58
N GLY A 395 19.16 2.50 3.91
CA GLY A 395 19.27 3.14 5.19
C GLY A 395 18.19 4.18 5.35
N THR A 396 17.69 4.29 6.57
CA THR A 396 16.89 5.44 6.95
C THR A 396 17.76 6.70 6.85
N ILE A 397 17.13 7.87 6.69
CA ILE A 397 17.85 9.16 6.78
C ILE A 397 18.59 9.26 8.13
N ALA A 398 18.05 8.63 9.17
CA ALA A 398 18.72 8.53 10.46
C ALA A 398 20.02 7.70 10.40
N ASN A 399 20.05 6.59 9.65
CA ASN A 399 21.30 5.84 9.43
C ASN A 399 22.30 6.65 8.61
N TYR A 400 21.84 7.36 7.57
CA TYR A 400 22.70 8.27 6.79
C TYR A 400 23.39 9.31 7.68
N ALA A 401 22.61 9.96 8.54
CA ALA A 401 23.10 10.97 9.47
C ALA A 401 24.05 10.39 10.53
N ARG A 402 23.79 9.16 10.99
CA ARG A 402 24.67 8.45 11.94
C ARG A 402 26.01 8.07 11.30
N ASP A 403 25.97 7.50 10.10
CA ASP A 403 27.15 7.12 9.32
C ASP A 403 27.94 8.36 8.94
N PHE A 404 27.26 9.47 8.62
CA PHE A 404 27.89 10.76 8.36
C PHE A 404 28.71 11.22 9.58
N ALA A 405 28.13 11.22 10.77
CA ALA A 405 28.87 11.59 11.99
C ALA A 405 30.09 10.69 12.19
N LYS A 406 29.89 9.38 12.12
CA LYS A 406 30.94 8.37 12.33
C LYS A 406 32.10 8.50 11.34
N TYR A 407 31.80 8.55 10.04
CA TYR A 407 32.82 8.49 8.99
C TYR A 407 33.49 9.83 8.68
N ASN A 408 32.91 10.94 9.12
CA ASN A 408 33.52 12.26 9.01
C ASN A 408 34.16 12.74 10.33
N GLY A 409 34.25 11.87 11.33
CA GLY A 409 34.95 12.14 12.58
C GLY A 409 34.28 13.16 13.49
N TYR A 410 32.94 13.25 13.44
CA TYR A 410 32.15 14.01 14.40
C TYR A 410 31.93 13.22 15.69
N GLY A 411 31.77 13.96 16.78
CA GLY A 411 31.61 13.47 18.13
C GLY A 411 32.57 14.17 19.07
N GLU A 412 32.09 14.54 20.24
CA GLU A 412 32.90 15.14 21.32
C GLU A 412 33.02 14.21 22.54
N GLY A 413 34.09 14.40 23.31
CA GLY A 413 34.38 13.57 24.48
C GLY A 413 34.79 12.12 24.18
N GLU A 414 35.00 11.33 25.24
CA GLU A 414 35.43 9.91 25.15
C GLU A 414 34.40 9.04 24.43
N ASN A 415 33.12 9.38 24.53
CA ASN A 415 32.02 8.63 23.92
C ASN A 415 31.70 9.06 22.47
N SER A 416 32.37 10.10 21.96
CA SER A 416 32.13 10.65 20.61
C SER A 416 30.68 11.08 20.37
N ASP A 417 30.17 11.90 21.29
CA ASP A 417 28.78 12.35 21.31
C ASP A 417 28.50 13.37 20.19
N ALA A 418 27.57 13.05 19.30
CA ALA A 418 27.11 13.94 18.24
C ALA A 418 25.58 13.88 18.02
N CYS A 419 25.01 15.01 17.60
CA CYS A 419 23.63 15.16 17.16
C CYS A 419 23.60 15.75 15.75
N VAL A 420 23.16 14.95 14.78
CA VAL A 420 23.07 15.32 13.37
C VAL A 420 21.61 15.54 12.97
N LEU A 421 21.29 16.79 12.65
CA LEU A 421 20.02 17.23 12.11
C LEU A 421 20.08 17.09 10.58
N CYS A 422 19.43 16.06 10.03
CA CYS A 422 19.53 15.72 8.61
C CYS A 422 18.26 16.06 7.83
N LEU A 423 18.38 16.98 6.87
CA LEU A 423 17.31 17.38 5.95
C LEU A 423 17.52 16.66 4.61
N LYS A 424 16.61 15.74 4.27
CA LYS A 424 16.60 15.13 2.94
C LYS A 424 15.69 15.92 2.00
N LEU A 425 16.24 16.55 0.97
CA LEU A 425 15.50 17.36 0.02
C LEU A 425 15.52 16.67 -1.35
N THR A 426 14.35 16.32 -1.88
CA THR A 426 14.22 15.70 -3.21
C THR A 426 13.10 16.36 -4.00
N GLU A 427 13.13 16.25 -5.33
CA GLU A 427 12.08 16.77 -6.21
C GLU A 427 10.71 16.15 -5.91
N GLN A 428 10.68 14.89 -5.46
CA GLN A 428 9.49 14.13 -5.09
C GLN A 428 8.98 14.44 -3.66
N GLY A 429 9.69 15.30 -2.91
CA GLY A 429 9.28 15.76 -1.59
C GLY A 429 10.43 15.91 -0.59
N SER A 430 10.20 16.73 0.43
CA SER A 430 11.19 17.04 1.47
C SER A 430 10.91 16.27 2.76
N TRP A 431 11.95 15.64 3.30
CA TRP A 431 11.92 14.86 4.54
C TRP A 431 12.88 15.46 5.57
N PHE A 432 12.50 15.38 6.84
CA PHE A 432 13.32 15.86 7.95
C PHE A 432 13.60 14.69 8.90
N SER A 433 14.86 14.48 9.26
CA SER A 433 15.28 13.46 10.21
C SER A 433 16.33 14.01 11.17
N ILE A 434 16.52 13.34 12.29
CA ILE A 434 17.50 13.65 13.31
C ILE A 434 18.07 12.31 13.71
N ALA A 435 19.38 12.18 13.62
CA ALA A 435 20.11 11.07 14.22
C ALA A 435 21.06 11.62 15.26
N SER A 436 21.37 10.80 16.23
CA SER A 436 22.37 11.14 17.21
C SER A 436 23.17 9.88 17.57
N THR A 437 24.46 10.09 17.81
CA THR A 437 25.40 9.12 18.36
C THR A 437 25.75 9.60 19.75
N LEU A 438 24.78 9.55 20.67
CA LEU A 438 24.97 10.03 22.04
C LEU A 438 25.27 8.87 22.98
N SER A 439 26.15 9.11 23.94
CA SER A 439 26.39 8.30 25.12
C SER A 439 25.11 8.10 25.94
N GLU A 440 25.17 7.17 26.88
CA GLU A 440 24.06 6.90 27.80
C GLU A 440 23.66 8.15 28.61
N GLU A 441 24.63 8.99 28.97
CA GLU A 441 24.41 10.32 29.57
C GLU A 441 23.69 11.28 28.60
N GLY A 442 24.12 11.37 27.34
CA GLY A 442 23.48 12.23 26.34
C GLY A 442 22.04 11.79 25.99
N ARG A 443 21.75 10.47 26.00
CA ARG A 443 20.40 9.92 25.79
C ARG A 443 19.41 10.29 26.90
N LYS A 444 19.87 10.61 28.12
CA LYS A 444 18.98 11.12 29.19
C LYS A 444 18.32 12.44 28.79
N CYS A 445 19.04 13.30 28.07
CA CYS A 445 18.51 14.57 27.56
C CYS A 445 17.74 14.41 26.24
N TYR A 446 18.21 13.55 25.34
CA TYR A 446 17.55 13.23 24.06
C TYR A 446 16.93 11.84 24.05
N THR A 447 15.90 11.65 24.86
CA THR A 447 15.05 10.45 24.77
C THR A 447 14.42 10.33 23.39
N ASP A 448 14.07 9.11 22.97
CA ASP A 448 13.41 8.86 21.67
C ASP A 448 12.15 9.73 21.50
N LYS A 449 11.42 10.00 22.59
CA LYS A 449 10.26 10.89 22.59
C LYS A 449 10.63 12.37 22.39
N ASN A 450 11.75 12.83 22.96
CA ASN A 450 12.25 14.19 22.71
C ASN A 450 12.69 14.35 21.25
N LEU A 451 13.45 13.39 20.71
CA LEU A 451 13.86 13.41 19.29
C LEU A 451 12.64 13.43 18.36
N THR A 452 11.63 12.60 18.64
CA THR A 452 10.37 12.58 17.88
C THR A 452 9.63 13.93 17.93
N ASN A 453 9.66 14.63 19.07
CA ASN A 453 9.06 15.96 19.18
C ASN A 453 9.83 17.02 18.37
N ILE A 454 11.17 17.01 18.43
CA ILE A 454 11.99 17.92 17.61
C ILE A 454 11.70 17.66 16.12
N LEU A 455 11.64 16.38 15.72
CA LEU A 455 11.28 15.96 14.36
C LEU A 455 9.91 16.48 13.94
N GLY A 456 8.87 16.29 14.75
CA GLY A 456 7.50 16.70 14.44
C GLY A 456 7.37 18.20 14.22
N HIS A 457 7.92 19.02 15.12
CA HIS A 457 7.88 20.47 14.99
C HIS A 457 8.71 20.96 13.79
N SER A 458 9.93 20.46 13.64
CA SER A 458 10.82 20.88 12.57
C SER A 458 10.29 20.46 11.18
N LYS A 459 9.70 19.27 11.06
CA LYS A 459 9.00 18.82 9.84
C LYS A 459 7.82 19.72 9.50
N LYS A 460 7.03 20.15 10.50
CA LYS A 460 5.91 21.08 10.29
C LYS A 460 6.38 22.44 9.80
N LYS A 461 7.54 22.93 10.27
CA LYS A 461 8.13 24.18 9.74
C LYS A 461 8.75 24.00 8.36
N LEU A 462 9.43 22.88 8.10
CA LEU A 462 9.97 22.56 6.78
C LEU A 462 8.90 22.70 5.71
N LEU A 463 7.72 22.13 5.96
CA LEU A 463 6.57 22.19 5.04
C LEU A 463 5.95 23.59 4.90
N LYS A 464 6.11 24.48 5.89
CA LYS A 464 5.44 25.80 5.90
C LYS A 464 6.35 26.96 5.50
N ARG A 465 7.64 26.89 5.82
CA ARG A 465 8.60 28.00 5.71
C ARG A 465 9.94 27.60 5.09
N GLY A 466 10.11 26.34 4.72
CA GLY A 466 11.31 25.85 4.06
C GLY A 466 12.42 25.37 5.00
N PRO A 467 13.57 24.95 4.43
CA PRO A 467 14.62 24.21 5.14
C PRO A 467 15.39 25.06 6.15
N TYR A 468 15.64 26.33 5.86
CA TYR A 468 16.37 27.24 6.75
C TYR A 468 15.66 27.38 8.11
N GLU A 469 14.36 27.66 8.07
CA GLU A 469 13.52 27.83 9.24
C GLU A 469 13.31 26.51 10.02
N ALA A 470 13.39 25.37 9.34
CA ALA A 470 13.38 24.06 9.98
C ALA A 470 14.68 23.77 10.73
N ALA A 471 15.84 24.11 10.15
CA ALA A 471 17.15 23.93 10.78
C ALA A 471 17.28 24.77 12.06
N LEU A 472 16.93 26.06 12.01
CA LEU A 472 16.95 26.94 13.19
C LEU A 472 15.99 26.45 14.28
N GLN A 473 14.81 25.96 13.89
CA GLN A 473 13.88 25.40 14.85
C GLN A 473 14.50 24.16 15.52
N ALA A 474 15.07 23.25 14.74
CA ALA A 474 15.70 22.05 15.28
C ALA A 474 16.84 22.38 16.26
N ILE A 475 17.69 23.36 15.96
CA ILE A 475 18.75 23.84 16.86
C ILE A 475 18.14 24.43 18.14
N SER A 476 17.16 25.32 18.03
CA SER A 476 16.49 25.91 19.21
C SER A 476 15.84 24.88 20.12
N PHE A 477 15.24 23.85 19.53
CA PHE A 477 14.64 22.75 20.30
C PHE A 477 15.71 21.82 20.87
N ALA A 478 16.80 21.57 20.15
CA ALA A 478 17.95 20.85 20.66
C ALA A 478 18.48 21.51 21.94
N ASP A 479 18.70 22.82 21.95
CA ASP A 479 19.11 23.59 23.14
C ASP A 479 18.15 23.43 24.32
N LYS A 480 16.85 23.55 24.06
CA LYS A 480 15.81 23.42 25.11
C LYS A 480 15.75 22.02 25.69
N MET A 481 15.96 20.99 24.89
CA MET A 481 15.94 19.60 25.35
C MET A 481 17.18 19.29 26.19
N TYR A 482 18.35 19.73 25.76
CA TYR A 482 19.60 19.55 26.52
C TYR A 482 19.54 20.24 27.88
N SER A 483 19.01 21.47 27.92
CA SER A 483 18.92 22.25 29.17
C SER A 483 17.82 21.79 30.13
N LYS A 484 16.69 21.24 29.66
CA LYS A 484 15.50 20.99 30.51
C LYS A 484 15.10 19.52 30.67
N GLY A 485 15.54 18.61 29.80
CA GLY A 485 15.18 17.18 29.83
C GLY A 485 13.68 16.86 29.71
N ARG A 486 12.81 17.83 29.39
CA ARG A 486 11.34 17.66 29.43
C ARG A 486 10.76 17.13 28.13
N VAL A 487 9.86 16.16 28.27
CA VAL A 487 9.06 15.58 27.20
C VAL A 487 7.73 16.34 27.03
N TRP A 488 7.41 16.80 25.82
CA TRP A 488 6.10 17.41 25.53
C TRP A 488 4.98 16.36 25.59
N HIS A 489 3.84 16.73 26.19
CA HIS A 489 2.57 16.04 26.02
C HIS A 489 1.70 16.90 25.11
N GLU A 490 1.37 16.41 23.92
CA GLU A 490 0.34 17.06 23.09
C GLU A 490 -1.05 16.77 23.69
N ILE A 491 -1.74 17.83 24.09
CA ILE A 491 -3.07 17.78 24.71
C ILE A 491 -4.11 17.62 23.58
N TYR A 492 -4.21 16.42 22.99
CA TYR A 492 -5.28 16.07 22.03
C TYR A 492 -6.47 15.33 22.65
N PHE A 493 -6.44 15.06 23.96
CA PHE A 493 -7.44 14.23 24.64
C PHE A 493 -8.74 14.96 25.04
N ILE A 494 -8.83 16.28 24.88
CA ILE A 494 -9.97 17.06 25.40
C ILE A 494 -11.03 17.30 24.30
N TRP A 495 -10.64 17.36 23.02
CA TRP A 495 -11.56 17.62 21.90
C TRP A 495 -12.66 16.56 21.70
N PRO A 496 -12.41 15.24 21.87
CA PRO A 496 -13.45 14.22 21.76
C PRO A 496 -14.53 14.33 22.84
N ILE A 497 -14.15 14.78 24.05
CA ILE A 497 -15.08 14.94 25.18
C ILE A 497 -16.11 16.03 24.88
N TRP A 498 -15.69 17.14 24.28
CA TRP A 498 -16.59 18.22 23.85
C TRP A 498 -17.52 17.78 22.72
N LEU A 499 -17.04 16.93 21.80
CA LEU A 499 -17.83 16.42 20.68
C LEU A 499 -18.90 15.41 21.13
N CYS A 500 -18.57 14.53 22.08
CA CYS A 500 -19.54 13.62 22.71
C CYS A 500 -20.60 14.38 23.53
N ALA A 501 -20.19 15.43 24.26
CA ALA A 501 -21.13 16.26 25.02
C ALA A 501 -22.13 16.98 24.10
N LEU A 502 -21.66 17.45 22.94
CA LEU A 502 -22.51 18.14 21.96
C LEU A 502 -23.48 17.19 21.26
N LEU A 503 -23.04 15.98 20.92
CA LEU A 503 -23.91 14.92 20.36
C LEU A 503 -24.99 14.46 21.35
N GLY A 504 -24.65 14.32 22.63
CA GLY A 504 -25.63 13.98 23.67
C GLY A 504 -26.73 15.03 23.82
N LEU A 505 -26.39 16.31 23.69
CA LEU A 505 -27.34 17.41 23.78
C LEU A 505 -28.32 17.42 22.59
N ILE A 506 -27.83 17.12 21.38
CA ILE A 506 -28.68 17.00 20.17
C ILE A 506 -29.69 15.84 20.31
N VAL A 507 -29.23 14.67 20.79
CA VAL A 507 -30.12 13.52 21.00
C VAL A 507 -31.19 13.84 22.05
N ALA A 508 -30.84 14.55 23.13
CA ALA A 508 -31.80 14.96 24.14
C ALA A 508 -32.91 15.86 23.56
N VAL A 509 -32.57 16.86 22.74
CA VAL A 509 -33.56 17.75 22.10
C VAL A 509 -34.48 16.95 21.17
N CYS A 510 -33.93 16.10 20.30
CA CYS A 510 -34.73 15.32 19.35
C CYS A 510 -35.68 14.30 20.01
N VAL A 511 -35.39 13.83 21.23
CA VAL A 511 -36.25 12.89 21.97
C VAL A 511 -37.28 13.62 22.84
N LEU A 512 -36.98 14.84 23.32
CA LEU A 512 -37.89 15.61 24.17
C LEU A 512 -39.00 16.31 23.35
N ASP A 513 -38.72 16.79 22.14
CA ASP A 513 -39.71 17.48 21.30
C ASP A 513 -40.97 16.62 20.98
N PRO A 514 -40.84 15.32 20.65
CA PRO A 514 -42.00 14.44 20.44
C PRO A 514 -42.75 14.09 21.73
N LEU A 515 -42.06 14.07 22.87
CA LEU A 515 -42.66 13.76 24.18
C LEU A 515 -43.53 14.93 24.66
N GLU A 516 -43.08 16.17 24.48
CA GLU A 516 -43.87 17.37 24.79
C GLU A 516 -45.11 17.48 23.88
N ALA A 517 -45.00 17.11 22.61
CA ALA A 517 -46.14 17.02 21.68
C ALA A 517 -47.15 15.90 22.05
N SER A 518 -46.73 14.90 22.82
CA SER A 518 -47.58 13.80 23.29
C SER A 518 -48.24 14.05 24.66
N MET A 519 -47.75 15.03 25.42
CA MET A 519 -48.40 15.49 26.63
C MET A 519 -49.53 16.45 26.25
N GLY A 520 -50.72 15.88 26.08
CA GLY A 520 -51.94 16.67 25.87
C GLY A 520 -52.15 17.66 27.01
N SER A 521 -51.76 18.93 26.79
CA SER A 521 -52.21 20.01 27.64
C SER A 521 -53.73 20.01 27.63
N ILE A 522 -54.35 19.81 28.79
CA ILE A 522 -55.78 20.06 28.99
C ILE A 522 -56.03 21.50 28.50
N LYS A 523 -56.71 21.63 27.36
CA LYS A 523 -57.06 22.93 26.79
C LYS A 523 -58.14 23.54 27.68
N ASP A 524 -57.83 24.67 28.31
CA ASP A 524 -58.85 25.50 28.96
C ASP A 524 -59.90 25.90 27.94
N LYS A 525 -61.16 25.49 28.17
CA LYS A 525 -62.32 25.96 27.42
C LYS A 525 -62.52 27.46 27.72
N LYS A 526 -62.06 28.32 26.81
CA LYS A 526 -62.44 29.75 26.79
C LYS A 526 -63.72 29.95 25.98
N ASP A 527 -64.83 29.37 26.47
CA ASP A 527 -66.18 29.84 26.12
C ASP A 527 -66.72 30.66 27.30
N CYS A 528 -66.35 31.95 27.30
CA CYS A 528 -66.82 32.95 28.24
C CYS A 528 -68.16 33.58 27.79
N PHE A 529 -69.08 32.79 27.23
CA PHE A 529 -70.40 33.25 26.80
C PHE A 529 -71.48 33.19 27.89
N ARG A 530 -71.09 33.06 29.17
CA ARG A 530 -72.01 33.09 30.32
C ARG A 530 -71.94 34.34 31.20
N TYR A 531 -71.17 35.35 30.79
CA TYR A 531 -71.11 36.66 31.45
C TYR A 531 -71.33 37.82 30.48
N TYR A 532 -72.14 37.59 29.43
CA TYR A 532 -72.54 38.64 28.50
C TYR A 532 -73.99 39.05 28.77
N VAL A 533 -74.18 40.31 29.18
CA VAL A 533 -75.49 40.96 29.24
C VAL A 533 -75.68 41.73 27.95
N GLU A 534 -76.71 41.34 27.19
CA GLU A 534 -77.09 41.93 25.90
C GLU A 534 -77.25 43.46 26.02
N GLY A 535 -76.60 44.21 25.11
CA GLY A 535 -76.73 45.68 25.02
C GLY A 535 -75.71 46.52 25.81
N SER A 536 -74.71 45.92 26.46
CA SER A 536 -73.80 46.62 27.38
C SER A 536 -72.47 47.13 26.82
N PHE A 537 -72.19 46.94 25.52
CA PHE A 537 -70.93 47.41 24.92
C PHE A 537 -71.18 48.09 23.57
N GLN A 538 -70.96 49.40 23.53
CA GLN A 538 -70.96 50.21 22.31
C GLN A 538 -69.50 50.57 21.97
N VAL A 539 -69.01 50.09 20.82
CA VAL A 539 -67.70 50.44 20.29
C VAL A 539 -67.77 51.81 19.64
N THR A 540 -67.22 52.82 20.31
CA THR A 540 -67.08 54.19 19.79
C THR A 540 -65.62 54.43 19.43
N GLY A 541 -65.21 53.95 18.26
CA GLY A 541 -63.89 54.23 17.68
C GLY A 541 -63.17 52.99 17.16
N GLU A 542 -62.96 52.96 15.84
CA GLU A 542 -62.05 52.05 15.13
C GLU A 542 -60.73 52.79 14.85
N GLU A 543 -59.59 52.14 15.10
CA GLU A 543 -58.30 52.53 14.52
C GLU A 543 -57.58 51.27 14.02
N ASP A 544 -57.26 51.26 12.71
CA ASP A 544 -56.43 50.25 12.08
C ASP A 544 -54.96 50.69 12.09
N VAL A 545 -54.09 49.90 12.72
CA VAL A 545 -52.64 50.14 12.75
C VAL A 545 -51.91 49.13 11.86
N PHE A 546 -51.59 49.55 10.63
CA PHE A 546 -50.76 48.78 9.69
C PHE A 546 -49.26 49.02 9.93
N ILE A 547 -48.52 47.99 10.33
CA ILE A 547 -47.07 48.07 10.59
C ILE A 547 -46.29 47.29 9.51
N LYS A 548 -46.29 47.80 8.27
CA LYS A 548 -45.33 47.51 7.16
C LYS A 548 -45.36 46.06 6.60
N THR A 549 -45.76 45.81 5.35
CA THR A 549 -45.16 46.13 4.03
C THR A 549 -43.96 45.23 3.66
N TYR A 550 -44.21 44.25 2.79
CA TYR A 550 -43.20 43.41 2.13
C TYR A 550 -42.61 44.13 0.91
N SER A 551 -41.28 44.13 0.80
CA SER A 551 -40.52 44.63 -0.35
C SER A 551 -39.35 43.68 -0.63
N THR A 552 -39.27 43.13 -1.84
CA THR A 552 -37.98 42.63 -2.37
C THR A 552 -37.95 42.85 -3.88
N THR A 553 -37.02 43.72 -4.31
CA THR A 553 -36.69 44.06 -5.70
C THR A 553 -35.44 43.28 -6.16
N LYS A 554 -35.27 43.13 -7.48
CA LYS A 554 -34.36 42.23 -8.23
C LYS A 554 -33.15 42.96 -8.86
N GLN A 555 -32.10 42.19 -9.27
CA GLN A 555 -30.88 42.46 -10.11
C GLN A 555 -29.54 42.72 -9.37
N ARG A 556 -28.31 42.33 -9.81
CA ARG A 556 -27.72 41.57 -10.94
C ARG A 556 -26.24 41.21 -10.62
N GLU A 557 -25.73 40.17 -11.30
CA GLU A 557 -24.39 39.52 -11.47
C GLU A 557 -23.04 40.20 -11.09
N SER A 558 -22.07 39.39 -10.65
CA SER A 558 -20.72 39.19 -11.24
C SER A 558 -19.97 38.08 -10.46
N SER A 559 -19.59 36.96 -11.07
CA SER A 559 -18.33 36.68 -11.80
C SER A 559 -17.07 36.63 -10.92
N TYR A 560 -16.57 35.44 -10.57
CA TYR A 560 -15.32 34.87 -11.12
C TYR A 560 -15.01 33.47 -10.56
N SER A 561 -14.31 32.72 -11.39
CA SER A 561 -13.83 31.35 -11.33
C SER A 561 -12.70 31.06 -10.33
N SER A 562 -12.61 29.81 -9.84
CA SER A 562 -11.38 28.97 -9.83
C SER A 562 -11.75 27.58 -9.30
N TYR A 563 -11.85 26.56 -10.16
CA TYR A 563 -10.78 25.59 -10.47
C TYR A 563 -10.26 24.86 -9.22
N SER A 564 -10.92 23.75 -8.85
CA SER A 564 -10.22 22.63 -8.22
C SER A 564 -10.08 21.53 -9.27
N SER A 565 -8.91 21.50 -9.89
CA SER A 565 -8.42 20.36 -10.66
C SER A 565 -8.16 19.21 -9.69
N SER A 566 -9.12 18.31 -9.54
CA SER A 566 -8.81 16.92 -9.21
C SER A 566 -8.57 16.19 -10.53
N SER A 567 -7.38 16.40 -11.09
CA SER A 567 -6.82 15.52 -12.11
C SER A 567 -6.68 14.13 -11.51
N HIS A 568 -7.74 13.33 -11.61
CA HIS A 568 -7.64 11.89 -11.59
C HIS A 568 -7.04 11.51 -12.94
N SER A 569 -5.71 11.56 -13.01
CA SER A 569 -5.02 10.75 -13.98
C SER A 569 -5.21 9.31 -13.51
N SER A 570 -5.88 8.51 -14.34
CA SER A 570 -5.90 7.07 -14.24
C SER A 570 -4.46 6.56 -14.34
N SER A 571 -3.77 6.47 -13.21
CA SER A 571 -2.48 5.80 -13.12
C SER A 571 -2.71 4.30 -13.36
N GLY A 572 -1.92 3.70 -14.24
CA GLY A 572 -1.93 2.25 -14.43
C GLY A 572 -1.70 1.59 -13.07
N ARG A 573 -2.51 0.59 -12.71
CA ARG A 573 -2.40 -0.18 -11.46
C ARG A 573 -0.94 -0.58 -11.23
N SER A 574 -0.25 0.09 -10.31
CA SER A 574 1.05 -0.38 -9.82
C SER A 574 0.81 -1.63 -8.97
N SER A 575 1.67 -2.63 -9.17
CA SER A 575 1.63 -3.89 -8.44
C SER A 575 2.97 -4.06 -7.75
N TYR A 576 2.97 -4.39 -6.46
CA TYR A 576 4.19 -4.58 -5.67
C TYR A 576 4.05 -5.78 -4.74
N SER A 577 5.13 -6.51 -4.53
CA SER A 577 5.27 -7.55 -3.52
C SER A 577 6.58 -7.36 -2.75
N SER A 578 6.46 -7.29 -1.42
CA SER A 578 7.60 -7.18 -0.51
C SER A 578 8.39 -8.49 -0.37
N SER A 579 7.74 -9.62 -0.63
CA SER A 579 8.37 -10.94 -0.63
C SER A 579 7.51 -11.95 -1.39
N TYR A 580 8.08 -12.62 -2.39
CA TYR A 580 7.50 -13.76 -3.09
C TYR A 580 8.60 -14.74 -3.50
N LYS A 581 8.25 -15.93 -3.96
CA LYS A 581 9.22 -16.95 -4.38
C LYS A 581 9.12 -17.25 -5.86
N SER A 582 10.27 -17.43 -6.50
CA SER A 582 10.38 -18.13 -7.78
C SER A 582 9.89 -19.57 -7.66
N SER A 583 9.56 -20.20 -8.79
CA SER A 583 9.22 -21.61 -8.91
C SER A 583 10.31 -22.53 -8.35
N GLY A 584 11.58 -22.12 -8.44
CA GLY A 584 12.72 -22.81 -7.82
C GLY A 584 12.91 -22.53 -6.32
N GLY A 585 12.09 -21.68 -5.70
CA GLY A 585 12.10 -21.43 -4.25
C GLY A 585 12.94 -20.25 -3.76
N ARG A 586 13.68 -19.56 -4.64
CA ARG A 586 14.44 -18.34 -4.31
C ARG A 586 13.50 -17.16 -4.04
N SER A 587 13.78 -16.38 -3.00
CA SER A 587 12.97 -15.25 -2.55
C SER A 587 13.27 -13.96 -3.33
N TYR A 588 12.25 -13.16 -3.59
CA TYR A 588 12.33 -11.89 -4.31
C TYR A 588 11.42 -10.84 -3.68
N SER A 589 11.77 -9.56 -3.80
CA SER A 589 10.81 -8.44 -3.78
C SER A 589 10.69 -7.88 -5.19
N GLY A 590 9.66 -7.10 -5.47
CA GLY A 590 9.49 -6.58 -6.81
C GLY A 590 8.16 -5.91 -7.07
N GLY A 591 8.07 -5.26 -8.22
CA GLY A 591 6.85 -4.58 -8.64
C GLY A 591 6.96 -4.09 -10.07
N GLY A 592 5.84 -3.60 -10.59
CA GLY A 592 5.76 -3.07 -11.94
C GLY A 592 4.36 -2.59 -12.32
N ARG A 593 4.20 -2.23 -13.59
CA ARG A 593 2.94 -1.70 -14.14
C ARG A 593 2.60 -2.33 -15.49
N LYS A 594 1.37 -2.10 -15.92
CA LYS A 594 0.88 -2.42 -17.27
C LYS A 594 0.65 -1.13 -18.07
N PHE A 595 0.75 -1.19 -19.39
CA PHE A 595 0.61 -0.03 -20.27
C PHE A 595 -0.07 -0.35 -21.60
#